data_AF-A0A9X1TIH9-F1
#
_entry.id   AF-A0A9X1TIH9-F1
#
_cell.length_a   1.000
_cell.length_b   1.000
_cell.length_c   1.000
_cell.angle_alpha   90.00
_cell.angle_beta   90.00
_cell.angle_gamma   90.00
#
_symmetry.space_group_name_H-M   'P 1'
#
loop_
_entity.id
_entity.type
_entity.pdbx_description
1 polymer ?
#
loop_
_entity_poly.entity_id
_entity_poly.type
_entity_poly.pdbx_seq_one_letter_code
_entity_poly.pdbx_strand_id
1 'polypeptide(L)'
;MHLIRSPGRPYPGIVALLEAAAAQPRLRRLYPFTSHFALVFSSSTSYPWTLQAGSIEPLHNGRFKVRRHRPFAVIGEVETAEEAVALVLELLPTDPEPVITA
;
A
#
# COMPACT_ATOMS: atom_id res chain seq x y z
N MET A 1 -32.38 -18.07 0.04
CA MET A 1 -30.92 -18.29 0.02
C MET A 1 -30.32 -17.44 -1.10
N HIS A 2 -29.60 -16.37 -0.76
CA HIS A 2 -28.94 -15.52 -1.76
C HIS A 2 -27.49 -16.00 -1.91
N LEU A 3 -27.23 -16.80 -2.95
CA LEU A 3 -25.89 -17.31 -3.24
C LEU A 3 -25.16 -16.33 -4.17
N ILE A 4 -23.94 -15.95 -3.80
CA ILE A 4 -23.08 -15.13 -4.65
C ILE A 4 -22.66 -15.96 -5.86
N ARG A 5 -23.04 -15.53 -7.07
CA ARG A 5 -22.74 -16.26 -8.33
C ARG A 5 -21.25 -16.39 -8.62
N SER A 6 -20.47 -15.39 -8.23
CA SER A 6 -19.03 -15.34 -8.42
C SER A 6 -18.39 -14.69 -7.19
N PRO A 7 -18.03 -15.46 -6.15
CA PRO A 7 -17.30 -14.89 -5.03
C PRO A 7 -15.98 -14.32 -5.52
N GLY A 8 -15.64 -13.11 -5.06
CA GLY A 8 -14.35 -12.50 -5.32
C GLY A 8 -13.23 -13.39 -4.78
N ARG A 9 -12.14 -13.53 -5.54
CA ARG A 9 -10.93 -14.18 -5.05
C ARG A 9 -10.05 -13.09 -4.42
N PRO A 10 -9.81 -13.11 -3.10
CA PRO A 10 -8.88 -12.18 -2.50
C PRO A 10 -7.49 -12.43 -3.07
N TYR A 11 -6.72 -11.36 -3.23
CA TYR A 11 -5.30 -11.50 -3.56
C TYR A 11 -4.60 -12.23 -2.42
N PRO A 12 -3.83 -13.29 -2.70
CA PRO A 12 -3.00 -13.90 -1.67
C PRO A 12 -2.07 -12.86 -1.06
N GLY A 13 -1.86 -12.91 0.25
CA GLY A 13 -0.96 -12.00 0.95
C GLY A 13 -1.51 -10.61 1.27
N ILE A 14 -2.75 -10.26 0.92
CA ILE A 14 -3.33 -8.95 1.27
C ILE A 14 -3.32 -8.68 2.79
N VAL A 15 -3.63 -9.69 3.61
CA VAL A 15 -3.61 -9.54 5.07
C VAL A 15 -2.19 -9.30 5.57
N ALA A 16 -1.23 -10.11 5.11
CA ALA A 16 0.19 -9.94 5.45
C ALA A 16 0.72 -8.57 5.03
N LEU A 17 0.30 -8.06 3.87
CA LEU A 17 0.65 -6.71 3.41
C LEU A 17 0.15 -5.62 4.36
N LEU A 18 -1.11 -5.72 4.80
CA LEU A 18 -1.69 -4.75 5.73
C LEU A 18 -0.99 -4.82 7.10
N GLU A 19 -0.69 -6.02 7.60
CA GLU A 19 0.04 -6.22 8.86
C GLU A 19 1.46 -5.68 8.79
N ALA A 20 2.21 -6.00 7.72
CA ALA A 20 3.58 -5.51 7.51
C ALA A 20 3.62 -3.98 7.40
N ALA A 21 2.66 -3.36 6.71
CA ALA A 21 2.55 -1.91 6.63
C ALA A 21 2.21 -1.29 8.00
N ALA A 22 1.27 -1.88 8.74
CA ALA A 22 0.87 -1.42 10.07
C ALA A 22 2.00 -1.54 11.11
N ALA A 23 2.90 -2.52 10.96
CA ALA A 23 4.06 -2.66 11.83
C ALA A 23 5.07 -1.49 11.71
N GLN A 24 5.09 -0.76 10.59
CA GLN A 24 6.07 0.30 10.34
C GLN A 24 5.62 1.67 10.89
N PRO A 25 6.32 2.24 11.90
CA PRO A 25 5.93 3.52 12.50
C PRO A 25 5.87 4.68 11.49
N ARG A 26 6.78 4.71 10.51
CA ARG A 26 6.82 5.76 9.47
C ARG A 26 5.58 5.73 8.56
N LEU A 27 5.05 4.54 8.26
CA LEU A 27 3.83 4.40 7.45
C LEU A 27 2.57 4.65 8.28
N ARG A 28 2.56 4.28 9.57
CA ARG A 28 1.45 4.59 10.48
C ARG A 28 1.21 6.08 10.70
N ARG A 29 2.21 6.92 10.43
CA ARG A 29 2.07 8.39 10.43
C ARG A 29 1.29 8.91 9.23
N LEU A 30 1.13 8.11 8.18
CA LEU A 30 0.37 8.46 6.99
C LEU A 30 -1.02 7.82 7.05
N TYR A 31 -1.92 8.31 6.20
CA TYR A 31 -3.23 7.70 5.99
C TYR A 31 -3.14 6.56 4.95
N PRO A 32 -3.24 5.28 5.36
CA PRO A 32 -3.26 4.16 4.44
C PRO A 32 -4.65 3.99 3.83
N PHE A 33 -4.72 3.74 2.52
CA PHE A 33 -5.96 3.34 1.87
C PHE A 33 -5.69 2.48 0.63
N THR A 34 -6.71 1.77 0.17
CA THR A 34 -6.62 0.98 -1.06
C THR A 34 -7.31 1.68 -2.23
N SER A 35 -6.66 1.73 -3.39
CA SER A 35 -7.24 2.21 -4.64
C SER A 35 -6.72 1.38 -5.81
N HIS A 36 -7.59 0.96 -6.74
CA HIS A 36 -7.24 0.10 -7.87
C HIS A 36 -6.38 -1.12 -7.47
N PHE A 37 -6.79 -1.79 -6.39
CA PHE A 37 -6.11 -2.96 -5.81
C PHE A 37 -4.73 -2.69 -5.21
N ALA A 38 -4.26 -1.43 -5.17
CA ALA A 38 -2.99 -1.08 -4.56
C ALA A 38 -3.18 -0.41 -3.20
N LEU A 39 -2.32 -0.76 -2.25
CA LEU A 39 -2.15 -0.04 -0.99
C LEU A 39 -1.31 1.22 -1.26
N VAL A 40 -1.80 2.36 -0.79
CA VAL A 40 -1.18 3.68 -0.94
C VAL A 40 -1.21 4.45 0.38
N PHE A 41 -0.31 5.42 0.51
CA PHE A 41 -0.14 6.21 1.74
C PHE A 41 -0.20 7.71 1.42
N SER A 42 -1.10 8.43 2.08
CA SER A 42 -1.34 9.86 1.90
C SER A 42 -1.00 10.65 3.17
N SER A 43 -0.51 11.87 2.97
CA SER A 43 -0.38 12.89 4.05
C SER A 43 -1.67 13.68 4.30
N SER A 44 -2.74 13.38 3.55
CA SER A 44 -4.07 13.97 3.72
C SER A 44 -5.12 12.87 3.85
N THR A 45 -6.05 13.04 4.78
CA THR A 45 -7.25 12.18 4.94
C THR A 45 -8.39 12.60 4.01
N SER A 46 -8.29 13.76 3.35
CA SER A 46 -9.33 14.33 2.49
C SER A 46 -8.82 14.63 1.08
N TYR A 47 -9.76 14.78 0.15
CA TYR A 47 -9.45 15.20 -1.20
C TYR A 47 -8.99 16.68 -1.21
N PRO A 48 -7.95 17.05 -1.99
CA PRO A 48 -7.11 16.17 -2.80
C PRO A 48 -6.09 15.38 -1.97
N TRP A 49 -5.97 14.08 -2.24
CA TRP A 49 -4.99 13.23 -1.56
C TRP A 49 -3.56 13.58 -1.98
N THR A 50 -2.65 13.61 -0.99
CA THR A 50 -1.24 13.90 -1.21
C THR A 50 -0.42 12.65 -0.94
N LEU A 51 -0.22 11.85 -2.01
CA LEU A 51 0.54 10.60 -1.96
C LEU A 51 2.02 10.88 -1.65
N GLN A 52 2.53 10.26 -0.59
CA GLN A 52 3.88 10.50 -0.07
C GLN A 52 4.91 9.46 -0.54
N ALA A 53 4.46 8.32 -1.08
CA ALA A 53 5.35 7.20 -1.39
C ALA A 53 5.00 6.54 -2.73
N GLY A 54 5.42 5.29 -2.86
CA GLY A 54 4.90 4.37 -3.85
C GLY A 54 3.55 3.73 -3.49
N SER A 55 3.15 2.77 -4.32
CA SER A 55 2.02 1.88 -4.07
C SER A 55 2.47 0.42 -4.08
N ILE A 56 1.75 -0.43 -3.35
CA ILE A 56 1.98 -1.88 -3.31
C ILE A 56 0.72 -2.59 -3.81
N GLU A 57 0.84 -3.34 -4.89
CA GLU A 57 -0.24 -4.16 -5.46
C GLU A 57 0.06 -5.64 -5.16
N PRO A 58 -0.77 -6.35 -4.36
CA PRO A 58 -0.68 -7.80 -4.25
C PRO A 58 -1.14 -8.44 -5.56
N LEU A 59 -0.47 -9.51 -5.97
CA LEU A 59 -0.70 -10.19 -7.23
C LEU A 59 -1.34 -11.57 -7.01
N HIS A 60 -2.02 -12.09 -8.02
CA HIS A 60 -2.70 -13.39 -7.94
C HIS A 60 -1.74 -14.58 -7.72
N ASN A 61 -0.46 -14.42 -8.04
CA ASN A 61 0.59 -15.41 -7.79
C ASN A 61 1.19 -15.28 -6.37
N GLY A 62 0.66 -14.40 -5.52
CA GLY A 62 1.13 -14.17 -4.16
C GLY A 62 2.31 -13.22 -4.03
N ARG A 63 2.85 -12.71 -5.14
CA ARG A 63 3.91 -11.70 -5.15
C ARG A 63 3.34 -10.30 -4.96
N PHE A 64 4.22 -9.33 -4.74
CA PHE A 64 3.86 -7.93 -4.55
C PHE A 64 4.58 -7.06 -5.57
N LYS A 65 3.84 -6.17 -6.23
CA LYS A 65 4.39 -5.20 -7.18
C LYS A 65 4.46 -3.82 -6.54
N VAL A 66 5.64 -3.23 -6.55
CA VAL A 66 5.89 -1.88 -6.00
C VAL A 66 6.05 -0.88 -7.14
N ARG A 67 5.35 0.24 -7.05
CA ARG A 67 5.45 1.35 -8.01
C ARG A 67 5.75 2.65 -7.31
N ARG A 68 6.57 3.51 -7.92
CA ARG A 68 6.72 4.92 -7.54
C ARG A 68 5.59 5.73 -8.18
N HIS A 69 5.09 6.75 -7.47
CA HIS A 69 4.04 7.62 -7.98
C HIS A 69 4.58 8.77 -8.86
N ARG A 70 5.74 9.36 -8.54
CA ARG A 70 6.34 10.49 -9.28
C ARG A 70 7.87 10.32 -9.48
N PRO A 71 8.36 10.15 -10.72
CA PRO A 71 7.60 9.76 -11.90
C PRO A 71 6.96 8.38 -11.70
N PHE A 72 5.90 8.09 -12.45
CA PHE A 72 5.26 6.78 -12.40
C PHE A 72 6.20 5.72 -12.98
N ALA A 73 6.64 4.77 -12.16
CA ALA A 73 7.56 3.71 -12.56
C ALA A 73 7.38 2.46 -11.70
N VAL A 74 7.54 1.28 -12.29
CA VAL A 74 7.66 0.03 -11.53
C VAL A 74 9.04 -0.01 -10.90
N ILE A 75 9.10 -0.20 -9.58
CA ILE A 75 10.35 -0.35 -8.84
C ILE A 75 10.78 -1.81 -8.83
N GLY A 76 9.82 -2.73 -8.65
CA GLY A 76 10.08 -4.16 -8.68
C GLY A 76 8.87 -5.00 -8.31
N GLU A 77 9.07 -6.32 -8.40
CA GLU A 77 8.17 -7.32 -7.85
C GLU A 77 8.96 -8.18 -6.86
N VAL A 78 8.38 -8.44 -5.69
CA VAL A 78 9.01 -9.15 -4.57
C VAL A 78 8.09 -10.24 -4.03
N GLU A 79 8.66 -11.20 -3.29
CA GLU A 79 7.93 -12.38 -2.83
C GLU A 79 7.19 -12.12 -1.52
N THR A 80 7.68 -11.19 -0.68
CA THR A 80 7.15 -10.97 0.67
C THR A 80 6.55 -9.58 0.86
N ALA A 81 5.62 -9.48 1.81
CA ALA A 81 4.99 -8.22 2.18
C ALA A 81 6.01 -7.25 2.80
N GLU A 82 6.96 -7.78 3.58
CA GLU A 82 8.01 -7.05 4.26
C GLU A 82 8.98 -6.41 3.26
N GLU A 83 9.42 -7.16 2.25
CA GLU A 83 10.25 -6.62 1.15
C GLU A 83 9.51 -5.51 0.39
N ALA A 84 8.20 -5.70 0.12
CA ALA A 84 7.42 -4.71 -0.60
C ALA A 84 7.28 -3.40 0.21
N VAL A 85 7.06 -3.53 1.52
CA VAL A 85 6.99 -2.42 2.46
C VAL A 85 8.35 -1.73 2.58
N ALA A 86 9.46 -2.48 2.62
CA ALA A 86 10.81 -1.92 2.63
C ALA A 86 11.08 -1.04 1.41
N LEU A 87 10.73 -1.52 0.20
CA LEU A 87 10.84 -0.73 -1.03
C LEU A 87 9.99 0.54 -0.98
N VAL A 88 8.79 0.51 -0.39
CA VAL A 88 7.97 1.71 -0.20
C VAL A 88 8.58 2.68 0.81
N LEU A 89 9.19 2.19 1.88
CA LEU A 89 9.88 3.02 2.87
C LEU A 89 11.07 3.76 2.27
N GLU A 90 11.79 3.16 1.33
CA GLU A 90 12.88 3.79 0.58
C GLU A 90 12.39 4.90 -0.35
N LEU A 91 11.12 4.85 -0.76
CA LEU A 91 10.49 5.87 -1.59
C LEU A 91 9.90 7.04 -0.80
N LEU A 92 9.80 6.94 0.52
CA LEU A 92 9.29 8.02 1.35
C LEU A 92 10.25 9.21 1.36
N PRO A 93 9.74 10.46 1.36
CA PRO A 93 10.56 11.60 1.72
C PRO A 93 11.08 11.45 3.15
N THR A 94 12.19 12.13 3.44
CA THR A 94 12.74 12.21 4.79
C THR A 94 11.70 12.85 5.71
N ASP A 95 11.37 12.15 6.81
CA ASP A 95 10.43 12.58 7.86
C ASP A 95 9.07 13.13 7.39
N PRO A 96 8.13 12.26 6.96
CA PRO A 96 6.74 12.69 6.78
C PRO A 96 6.13 13.13 8.10
N GLU A 97 5.53 14.33 8.12
CA GLU A 97 4.74 14.80 9.26
C GLU A 97 3.56 13.84 9.51
N PRO A 98 3.21 13.55 10.78
CA PRO A 98 2.08 12.69 11.09
C PRO A 98 0.76 13.34 10.67
N VAL A 99 -0.08 12.54 10.02
CA VAL A 99 -1.47 12.89 9.71
C VAL A 99 -2.30 12.66 10.95
N ILE A 100 -2.76 13.75 11.57
CA ILE A 100 -3.65 13.73 12.72
C ILE A 100 -5.02 14.19 12.22
N THR A 101 -6.02 13.33 12.33
CA THR A 101 -7.42 13.70 12.08
C THR A 101 -7.94 14.43 13.31
N ALA A 102 -8.56 15.61 13.13
CA ALA A 102 -9.25 16.34 14.20
C ALA A 102 -10.57 15.66 14.59
#